data_AF-A0A432WF42-F1
#
_entry.id   AF-A0A432WF42-F1
#
_cell.length_a   1.000
_cell.length_b   1.000
_cell.length_c   1.000
_cell.angle_alpha   90.00
_cell.angle_beta   90.00
_cell.angle_gamma   90.00
#
_symmetry.space_group_name_H-M   'P 1'
#
loop_
_entity.id
_entity.type
_entity.pdbx_description
1 polymer ?
#
loop_
_entity_poly.entity_id
_entity_poly.type
_entity_poly.pdbx_seq_one_letter_code
_entity_poly.pdbx_strand_id
1 'polypeptide(L)'
;MIKIVINEQSREWDNSLAGWVNGTIKGLERDGTPVCVKISIVYGDINLGLSAGSCPGGTSGGRPLNSHELELVEFWNEVGIDETPLNAGKIVSFLNRIKRQ
;
A
#
# COMPACT_ATOMS: atom_id res chain seq x y z
N MET A 1 8.92 -6.09 8.68
CA MET A 1 8.86 -4.65 8.35
C MET A 1 7.85 -4.40 7.25
N ILE A 2 7.13 -3.30 7.32
CA ILE A 2 6.22 -2.85 6.27
C ILE A 2 6.61 -1.41 5.97
N LYS A 3 7.01 -1.10 4.74
CA LYS A 3 7.41 0.23 4.30
C LYS A 3 6.33 0.78 3.39
N ILE A 4 5.88 2.01 3.66
CA ILE A 4 4.96 2.75 2.81
C ILE A 4 5.69 3.95 2.21
N VAL A 5 5.46 4.19 0.93
CA VAL A 5 5.95 5.33 0.17
C VAL A 5 4.76 5.98 -0.49
N ILE A 6 4.53 7.26 -0.22
CA ILE A 6 3.50 8.07 -0.87
C ILE A 6 4.23 9.16 -1.64
N ASN A 7 4.25 9.07 -2.96
CA ASN A 7 5.11 9.85 -3.85
C ASN A 7 6.59 9.80 -3.39
N GLU A 8 7.11 10.86 -2.78
CA GLU A 8 8.49 10.96 -2.28
C GLU A 8 8.60 10.70 -0.77
N GLN A 9 7.47 10.62 -0.07
CA GLN A 9 7.44 10.48 1.38
C GLN A 9 7.44 9.01 1.78
N SER A 10 8.52 8.55 2.43
CA SER A 10 8.62 7.18 2.93
C SER A 10 8.56 7.09 4.45
N ARG A 11 7.81 6.12 4.96
CA ARG A 11 7.77 5.75 6.38
C ARG A 11 7.70 4.24 6.55
N GLU A 12 8.20 3.74 7.66
CA GLU A 12 7.89 2.38 8.12
C GLU A 12 6.52 2.38 8.80
N TRP A 13 5.64 1.46 8.42
CA TRP A 13 4.28 1.40 8.90
C TRP A 13 4.19 1.00 10.37
N ASP A 14 3.46 1.84 11.10
CA ASP A 14 2.95 1.59 12.43
C ASP A 14 1.50 2.08 12.50
N ASN A 15 0.69 1.49 13.38
CA ASN A 15 -0.74 1.83 13.48
C ASN A 15 -0.94 3.32 13.84
N SER A 16 0.02 3.95 14.53
CA SER A 16 0.02 5.39 14.81
C SER A 16 0.12 6.27 13.56
N LEU A 17 0.62 5.74 12.44
CA LEU A 17 0.77 6.46 11.17
C LEU A 17 -0.50 6.49 10.31
N ALA A 18 -1.60 5.89 10.77
CA ALA A 18 -2.89 5.94 10.08
C ALA A 18 -3.33 7.38 9.78
N GLY A 19 -3.12 8.31 10.73
CA GLY A 19 -3.42 9.73 10.52
C GLY A 19 -2.54 10.37 9.44
N TRP A 20 -1.27 9.99 9.38
CA TRP A 20 -0.33 10.48 8.38
C TRP A 20 -0.71 10.01 6.97
N VAL A 21 -1.03 8.71 6.77
CA VAL A 21 -1.46 8.19 5.46
C VAL A 21 -2.70 8.92 4.94
N ASN A 22 -3.71 9.06 5.80
CA ASN A 22 -4.94 9.76 5.45
C ASN A 22 -4.69 11.23 5.12
N GLY A 23 -3.87 11.93 5.94
CA GLY A 23 -3.56 13.33 5.74
C GLY A 23 -2.76 13.59 4.47
N THR A 24 -1.73 12.79 4.20
CA THR A 24 -0.90 12.93 3.00
C THR A 24 -1.70 12.69 1.73
N ILE A 25 -2.48 11.60 1.65
CA ILE A 25 -3.27 11.29 0.44
C ILE A 25 -4.29 12.40 0.18
N LYS A 26 -5.08 12.78 1.19
CA LYS A 26 -6.08 13.86 1.04
C LYS A 26 -5.46 15.20 0.70
N GLY A 27 -4.29 15.51 1.26
CA GLY A 27 -3.55 16.72 0.94
C GLY A 27 -3.18 16.77 -0.54
N LEU A 28 -2.55 15.71 -1.04
CA LEU A 28 -2.16 15.59 -2.44
C LEU A 28 -3.36 15.63 -3.40
N GLU A 29 -4.44 14.92 -3.08
CA GLU A 29 -5.67 14.94 -3.89
C GLU A 29 -6.30 16.34 -3.95
N ARG A 30 -6.37 17.03 -2.80
CA ARG A 30 -6.85 18.42 -2.74
C ARG A 30 -5.99 19.37 -3.57
N ASP A 31 -4.69 19.13 -3.61
CA ASP A 31 -3.74 19.93 -4.37
C ASP A 31 -3.69 19.51 -5.87
N GLY A 32 -4.56 18.59 -6.30
CA GLY A 32 -4.64 18.10 -7.68
C GLY A 32 -3.42 17.28 -8.11
N THR A 33 -2.60 16.83 -7.16
CA THR A 33 -1.38 16.07 -7.42
C THR A 33 -1.72 14.58 -7.54
N PRO A 34 -1.28 13.89 -8.61
CA PRO A 34 -1.42 12.45 -8.72
C PRO A 34 -0.77 11.72 -7.54
N VAL A 35 -1.53 10.83 -6.91
CA VAL A 35 -1.08 10.08 -5.74
C VAL A 35 -0.61 8.71 -6.18
N CYS A 36 0.65 8.38 -5.89
CA CYS A 36 1.22 7.06 -6.00
C CYS A 36 1.55 6.52 -4.61
N VAL A 37 0.95 5.40 -4.25
CA VAL A 37 1.25 4.68 -3.00
C VAL A 37 1.98 3.40 -3.36
N LYS A 38 3.16 3.19 -2.80
CA LYS A 38 3.92 1.93 -2.89
C LYS A 38 4.08 1.35 -1.50
N ILE A 39 3.81 0.06 -1.36
CA ILE A 39 3.91 -0.68 -0.11
C ILE A 39 4.88 -1.82 -0.33
N SER A 40 5.88 -1.94 0.54
CA SER A 40 6.82 -3.06 0.56
C SER A 40 6.69 -3.79 1.88
N ILE A 41 6.35 -5.07 1.83
CA ILE A 41 6.12 -5.93 3.00
C ILE A 41 7.24 -6.94 3.01
N VAL A 42 8.01 -6.97 4.09
CA VAL A 42 9.04 -7.99 4.33
C VAL A 42 8.83 -8.52 5.74
N TYR A 43 8.18 -9.67 5.89
CA TYR A 43 7.84 -10.25 7.18
C TYR A 43 7.70 -11.77 7.09
N GLY A 44 8.46 -12.53 7.88
CA GLY A 44 8.46 -13.98 7.79
C GLY A 44 8.85 -14.46 6.40
N ASP A 45 7.96 -15.22 5.76
CA ASP A 45 8.09 -15.70 4.38
C ASP A 45 7.49 -14.74 3.33
N ILE A 46 6.91 -13.61 3.75
CA ILE A 46 6.33 -12.60 2.86
C ILE A 46 7.41 -11.60 2.44
N ASN A 47 7.58 -11.42 1.14
CA ASN A 47 8.37 -10.37 0.50
C ASN A 47 7.61 -9.78 -0.70
N LEU A 48 6.65 -8.90 -0.42
CA LEU A 48 5.65 -8.44 -1.39
C LEU A 48 5.76 -6.94 -1.64
N GLY A 49 5.73 -6.53 -2.91
CA GLY A 49 5.62 -5.15 -3.34
C GLY A 49 4.24 -4.90 -3.97
N LEU A 50 3.52 -3.91 -3.47
CA LEU A 50 2.20 -3.49 -3.97
C LEU A 50 2.24 -2.00 -4.32
N SER A 51 1.45 -1.61 -5.31
CA SER A 51 1.31 -0.21 -5.72
C SER A 51 -0.13 0.13 -6.05
N ALA A 52 -0.55 1.35 -5.72
CA ALA A 52 -1.87 1.89 -5.99
C ALA A 52 -1.79 3.34 -6.49
N GLY A 53 -2.77 3.72 -7.32
CA GLY A 53 -2.90 5.06 -7.88
C GLY A 53 -2.00 5.31 -9.09
N SER A 54 -1.58 6.55 -9.28
CA SER A 54 -0.83 7.00 -10.46
C SER A 54 0.67 6.67 -10.38
N CYS A 55 1.00 5.44 -9.98
CA CYS A 55 2.39 5.01 -9.88
C CYS A 55 3.02 4.80 -11.27
N PRO A 56 4.22 5.37 -11.54
CA PRO A 56 4.94 5.06 -12.77
C PRO A 56 5.26 3.57 -12.80
N GLY A 57 4.93 2.91 -13.92
CA GLY A 57 4.91 1.46 -14.08
C GLY A 57 6.21 0.80 -13.60
N GLY A 58 6.11 0.07 -12.50
CA GLY A 58 7.17 -0.74 -11.92
C GLY A 58 6.59 -2.11 -11.61
N THR A 59 6.52 -2.98 -12.61
CA THR A 59 6.08 -4.36 -12.44
C THR A 59 7.16 -5.13 -11.70
N SER A 60 7.08 -5.20 -10.37
CA SER A 60 7.84 -6.15 -9.57
C SER A 60 7.19 -7.53 -9.70
N GLY A 61 7.37 -8.17 -10.85
CA GLY A 61 6.77 -9.47 -11.17
C GLY A 61 7.78 -10.36 -11.88
N GLY A 62 8.70 -10.94 -11.12
CA GLY A 62 9.69 -11.88 -11.65
C GLY A 62 9.70 -13.24 -10.96
N ARG A 63 9.07 -13.35 -9.79
CA ARG A 63 9.02 -14.59 -9.02
C ARG A 63 7.59 -15.02 -8.74
N PRO A 64 7.35 -16.34 -8.63
CA PRO A 64 6.10 -16.85 -8.07
C PRO A 64 5.90 -16.31 -6.65
N LEU A 65 4.64 -15.98 -6.34
CA LEU A 65 4.20 -15.67 -4.98
C LEU A 65 3.99 -16.98 -4.21
N ASN A 66 4.28 -16.97 -2.91
CA ASN A 66 3.87 -18.06 -2.02
C ASN A 66 2.39 -17.91 -1.61
N SER A 67 1.86 -18.89 -0.87
CA SER A 67 0.45 -18.90 -0.46
C SER A 67 0.05 -17.68 0.39
N HIS A 68 0.89 -17.23 1.33
CA HIS A 68 0.60 -16.05 2.15
C HIS A 68 0.63 -14.76 1.33
N GLU A 69 1.58 -14.64 0.42
CA GLU A 69 1.68 -13.51 -0.52
C GLU A 69 0.48 -13.46 -1.46
N LEU A 70 0.01 -14.62 -1.92
CA LEU A 70 -1.15 -14.73 -2.80
C LEU A 70 -2.42 -14.25 -2.07
N GLU A 71 -2.63 -14.66 -0.81
CA GLU A 71 -3.77 -14.18 0.00
C GLU A 71 -3.77 -12.66 0.15
N LEU A 72 -2.59 -12.06 0.37
CA LEU A 72 -2.45 -10.60 0.48
C LEU A 72 -2.75 -9.88 -0.85
N VAL A 73 -2.32 -10.45 -1.98
CA VAL A 73 -2.63 -9.90 -3.31
C VAL A 73 -4.12 -10.04 -3.65
N GLU A 74 -4.73 -11.19 -3.35
CA GLU A 74 -6.16 -11.40 -3.55
C GLU A 74 -6.97 -10.40 -2.73
N PHE A 75 -6.63 -10.22 -1.45
CA PHE A 75 -7.28 -9.24 -0.59
C PHE A 75 -7.06 -7.80 -1.08
N TRP A 76 -5.85 -7.47 -1.55
CA TRP A 76 -5.56 -6.16 -2.14
C TRP A 76 -6.45 -5.85 -3.34
N ASN A 77 -6.61 -6.83 -4.24
CA ASN A 77 -7.44 -6.71 -5.45
C ASN A 77 -8.94 -6.67 -5.12
N GLU A 78 -9.40 -7.52 -4.19
CA GLU A 78 -10.82 -7.59 -3.79
C GLU A 78 -11.30 -6.26 -3.20
N VAL A 79 -10.45 -5.59 -2.42
CA VAL A 79 -10.80 -4.32 -1.77
C VAL A 79 -10.78 -3.15 -2.76
N GLY A 80 -10.19 -3.30 -3.95
CA GLY A 80 -10.07 -2.23 -4.95
C GLY A 80 -9.27 -1.05 -4.39
N ILE A 81 -8.10 -1.34 -3.81
CA ILE A 81 -7.23 -0.33 -3.17
C ILE A 81 -6.57 0.58 -4.22
N ASP A 82 -6.41 0.08 -5.44
CA ASP A 82 -5.84 0.75 -6.59
C ASP A 82 -6.86 1.59 -7.41
N GLU A 83 -8.14 1.55 -7.05
CA GLU A 83 -9.18 2.39 -7.64
C GLU A 83 -8.88 3.88 -7.43
N THR A 84 -9.18 4.69 -8.44
CA THR A 84 -9.04 6.16 -8.37
C THR A 84 -10.42 6.81 -8.23
N PRO A 85 -10.60 7.80 -7.32
CA PRO A 85 -9.61 8.36 -6.38
C PRO A 85 -9.22 7.38 -5.26
N LEU A 86 -8.01 7.54 -4.73
CA LEU A 86 -7.44 6.57 -3.79
C LEU A 86 -8.13 6.64 -2.44
N ASN A 87 -8.63 5.51 -1.95
CA ASN A 87 -9.22 5.46 -0.63
C ASN A 87 -8.16 5.15 0.44
N ALA A 88 -7.68 6.20 1.10
CA ALA A 88 -6.72 6.10 2.20
C ALA A 88 -7.21 5.19 3.36
N GLY A 89 -8.51 5.12 3.60
CA GLY A 89 -9.11 4.23 4.60
C GLY A 89 -8.96 2.75 4.25
N LYS A 90 -9.15 2.39 2.98
CA LYS A 90 -8.91 1.03 2.48
C LYS A 90 -7.43 0.64 2.66
N ILE A 91 -6.49 1.53 2.34
CA ILE A 91 -5.04 1.31 2.53
C ILE A 91 -4.68 1.07 4.01
N VAL A 92 -5.17 1.92 4.91
CA VAL A 92 -4.94 1.77 6.35
C VAL A 92 -5.52 0.45 6.87
N SER A 93 -6.72 0.07 6.41
CA SER A 93 -7.38 -1.17 6.81
C SER A 93 -6.57 -2.40 6.37
N PHE A 94 -6.02 -2.34 5.15
CA PHE A 94 -5.12 -3.37 4.63
C PHE A 94 -3.85 -3.51 5.48
N LEU A 95 -3.18 -2.41 5.77
CA LEU A 95 -1.94 -2.42 6.58
C LEU A 95 -2.18 -2.90 8.02
N ASN A 96 -3.33 -2.57 8.61
CA ASN A 96 -3.73 -3.06 9.92
C ASN A 96 -4.01 -4.57 9.93
N ARG A 97 -4.54 -5.14 8.84
CA ARG A 97 -4.77 -6.59 8.73
C ARG A 97 -3.46 -7.36 8.73
N ILE A 98 -2.45 -6.87 8.01
CA ILE A 98 -1.13 -7.53 7.93
C ILE A 98 -0.47 -7.63 9.31
N LYS A 99 -0.52 -6.58 10.14
CA LYS A 99 0.07 -6.61 11.50
C LYS A 99 -0.69 -7.51 12.50
N ARG A 100 -1.87 -8.03 12.14
CA ARG A 100 -2.66 -8.93 12.99
C ARG A 100 -2.46 -10.41 12.66
N GLN A 101 -1.79 -10.72 11.55
CA GLN A 101 -1.33 -12.07 11.23
C GLN A 101 0.01 -12.34 11.91
#